data_AF-A0A7Y8F852-F1
#
_entry.id   AF-A0A7Y8F852-F1
#
_cell.length_a   1.000
_cell.length_b   1.000
_cell.length_c   1.000
_cell.angle_alpha   90.00
_cell.angle_beta   90.00
_cell.angle_gamma   90.00
#
_symmetry.space_group_name_H-M   'P 1'
#
loop_
_entity.id
_entity.type
_entity.pdbx_description
1 polymer ?
#
loop_
_entity_poly.entity_id
_entity_poly.type
_entity_poly.pdbx_seq_one_letter_code
_entity_poly.pdbx_strand_id
1 'polypeptide(L)' 'SVDPQRGDYGYLIWLPTYTVNGQPHAAWAMAGTGGNKVVIVPDLDVVVVVTTENYNVRNPHGLADTLIAEHALASINTR' A
#
# COMPACT_ATOMS: atom_id res chain seq x y z
N SER A 1 -10.22 -7.88 -19.26
CA SER A 1 -10.52 -8.25 -17.87
C SER A 1 -9.19 -8.31 -17.15
N VAL A 2 -8.95 -7.40 -16.20
CA VAL A 2 -7.72 -7.39 -15.40
C VAL A 2 -7.80 -8.50 -14.35
N ASP A 3 -6.64 -9.07 -14.04
CA ASP A 3 -6.47 -10.19 -13.11
C ASP A 3 -6.91 -9.78 -11.70
N PRO A 4 -7.90 -10.44 -11.09
CA PRO A 4 -8.40 -10.10 -9.74
C PRO A 4 -7.33 -10.21 -8.65
N GLN A 5 -6.18 -10.84 -8.92
CA GLN A 5 -5.05 -10.93 -7.98
C GLN A 5 -4.09 -9.73 -8.04
N ARG A 6 -4.17 -8.89 -9.09
CA ARG A 6 -3.22 -7.77 -9.28
C ARG A 6 -3.74 -6.41 -8.80
N GLY A 7 -5.01 -6.34 -8.43
CA GLY A 7 -5.70 -5.06 -8.18
C GLY A 7 -5.98 -4.31 -9.47
N ASP A 8 -7.07 -3.54 -9.48
CA ASP A 8 -7.43 -2.71 -10.63
C ASP A 8 -6.47 -1.51 -10.77
N TYR A 9 -6.33 -0.97 -11.97
CA TYR A 9 -5.44 0.16 -12.26
C TYR A 9 -6.09 1.14 -13.24
N GLY A 10 -5.95 2.44 -12.97
CA GLY A 10 -6.44 3.52 -13.83
C GLY A 10 -5.99 4.90 -13.33
N TYR A 11 -5.92 5.89 -14.22
CA TYR A 11 -5.52 7.27 -13.87
C TYR A 11 -4.20 7.40 -13.08
N LEU A 12 -3.22 6.53 -13.37
CA LEU A 12 -1.93 6.44 -12.64
C LEU A 12 -2.05 5.99 -11.17
N ILE A 13 -3.17 5.37 -10.80
CA ILE A 13 -3.47 4.87 -9.46
C ILE A 13 -3.68 3.35 -9.50
N TRP A 14 -3.02 2.66 -8.57
CA TRP A 14 -3.25 1.27 -8.24
C TRP A 14 -4.36 1.15 -7.20
N LEU A 15 -5.17 0.10 -7.27
CA LEU A 15 -6.27 -0.17 -6.34
C LEU A 15 -6.01 -1.44 -5.52
N PRO A 16 -4.98 -1.45 -4.63
CA PRO A 16 -4.70 -2.62 -3.80
C PRO A 16 -5.69 -2.76 -2.64
N THR A 17 -5.70 -3.94 -2.04
CA THR A 17 -6.33 -4.20 -0.74
C THR A 17 -5.24 -4.59 0.27
N TYR A 18 -5.17 -3.88 1.38
CA TYR A 18 -4.29 -4.20 2.50
C TYR A 18 -5.05 -5.02 3.53
N THR A 19 -4.50 -6.17 3.96
CA THR A 19 -5.08 -6.95 5.06
C THR A 19 -4.41 -6.55 6.36
N VAL A 20 -5.16 -5.97 7.30
CA VAL A 20 -4.67 -5.50 8.60
C VAL A 20 -5.53 -6.15 9.68
N ASN A 21 -4.91 -6.85 10.64
CA ASN A 21 -5.62 -7.61 11.68
C ASN A 21 -6.71 -8.57 11.12
N GLY A 22 -6.46 -9.14 9.94
CA GLY A 22 -7.40 -10.04 9.26
C GLY A 22 -8.57 -9.34 8.56
N GLN A 23 -8.64 -8.00 8.58
CA GLN A 23 -9.65 -7.22 7.87
C GLN A 23 -9.08 -6.63 6.57
N PRO A 24 -9.81 -6.71 5.45
CA PRO A 24 -9.40 -6.10 4.19
C PRO A 24 -9.73 -4.61 4.16
N HIS A 25 -8.76 -3.79 3.76
CA HIS A 25 -8.91 -2.35 3.57
C HIS A 25 -8.57 -1.98 2.13
N ALA A 26 -9.56 -1.54 1.36
CA ALA A 26 -9.35 -1.06 0.00
C ALA A 26 -8.57 0.26 0.02
N ALA A 27 -7.64 0.42 -0.91
CA ALA A 27 -6.75 1.57 -0.94
C ALA A 27 -6.51 2.11 -2.35
N TRP A 28 -6.02 3.34 -2.42
CA TRP A 28 -5.51 3.97 -3.63
C TRP A 28 -4.02 4.21 -3.47
N ALA A 29 -3.22 3.71 -4.41
CA ALA A 29 -1.77 3.74 -4.27
C ALA A 29 -1.07 4.28 -5.52
N MET A 30 -0.10 5.15 -5.27
CA MET A 30 0.93 5.52 -6.24
C MET A 30 2.24 4.84 -5.81
N ALA A 31 3.00 4.32 -6.76
CA ALA A 31 4.26 3.65 -6.52
C ALA A 31 5.38 4.27 -7.37
N GLY A 32 6.52 4.55 -6.74
CA GLY A 32 7.72 5.08 -7.37
C GLY A 32 8.92 4.15 -7.17
N THR A 33 9.88 4.24 -8.08
CA THR A 33 11.10 3.40 -8.08
C THR A 33 11.80 3.42 -6.73
N GLY A 34 12.40 2.29 -6.34
CA GLY A 34 13.12 2.18 -5.07
C GLY A 34 12.21 1.98 -3.86
N GLY A 35 10.91 1.68 -4.07
CA GLY A 35 9.97 1.34 -2.99
C GLY A 35 9.12 2.52 -2.49
N ASN A 36 9.24 3.70 -3.09
CA ASN A 36 8.45 4.86 -2.71
C ASN A 36 6.95 4.58 -2.91
N LYS A 37 6.11 4.97 -1.95
CA LYS A 37 4.64 4.82 -2.04
C LYS A 37 3.90 5.97 -1.41
N VAL A 38 2.75 6.30 -1.99
CA VAL A 38 1.68 7.08 -1.35
C VAL A 38 0.44 6.20 -1.36
N VAL A 39 -0.12 5.91 -0.20
CA VAL A 39 -1.27 5.01 -0.04
C VAL A 39 -2.35 5.72 0.76
N ILE A 40 -3.54 5.81 0.18
CA ILE A 40 -4.73 6.38 0.80
C ILE A 40 -5.63 5.21 1.18
N VAL A 41 -6.05 5.16 2.45
CA VAL A 41 -6.91 4.09 3.00
C VAL A 41 -8.18 4.76 3.57
N PRO A 42 -9.25 4.89 2.76
CA PRO A 42 -10.36 5.78 3.08
C PRO A 42 -11.18 5.39 4.33
N ASP A 43 -11.38 4.09 4.57
CA ASP A 43 -12.17 3.61 5.71
C ASP A 43 -11.46 3.80 7.06
N LEU A 44 -10.13 3.93 7.03
CA LEU A 44 -9.29 4.26 8.18
C LEU A 44 -9.00 5.76 8.31
N ASP A 45 -9.53 6.60 7.40
CA ASP A 45 -9.26 8.05 7.32
C ASP A 45 -7.77 8.40 7.40
N VAL A 46 -6.94 7.67 6.64
CA VAL A 46 -5.48 7.80 6.71
C VAL A 46 -4.82 7.83 5.33
N VAL A 47 -3.70 8.56 5.27
CA VAL A 47 -2.73 8.52 4.17
C VAL A 47 -1.37 8.10 4.73
N VAL A 48 -0.77 7.09 4.14
CA VAL A 48 0.58 6.61 4.46
C VAL A 48 1.52 6.98 3.31
N VAL A 49 2.62 7.66 3.63
CA VAL A 49 3.67 8.01 2.67
C VAL A 49 4.96 7.32 3.08
N VAL A 50 5.53 6.54 2.16
CA VAL A 50 6.81 5.85 2.31
C VAL A 50 7.81 6.44 1.33
N THR A 51 8.91 6.97 1.86
CA THR A 51 10.05 7.45 1.06
C THR A 51 11.26 6.56 1.28
N THR A 52 11.85 6.03 0.21
CA THR A 52 12.99 5.10 0.30
C THR A 52 13.90 5.20 -0.92
N GLU A 53 15.15 4.77 -0.76
CA GLU A 53 16.17 4.73 -1.82
C GLU A 53 16.60 3.29 -2.17
N ASN A 54 15.69 2.33 -2.01
CA ASN A 54 15.98 0.89 -2.16
C ASN A 54 16.07 0.44 -3.64
N TYR A 55 16.81 1.17 -4.48
CA TYR A 55 16.87 0.96 -5.93
C TYR A 55 17.46 -0.40 -6.34
N ASN A 56 18.40 -0.92 -5.55
CA ASN A 56 19.09 -2.19 -5.81
C ASN A 56 18.67 -3.32 -4.85
N VAL A 57 17.57 -3.11 -4.12
CA VAL A 57 17.05 -4.12 -3.20
C VAL A 57 16.09 -5.02 -3.94
N ARG A 58 16.11 -6.32 -3.65
CA ARG A 58 15.13 -7.26 -4.20
C ARG A 58 13.74 -6.95 -3.66
N ASN A 59 12.78 -6.73 -4.56
CA ASN A 59 11.38 -6.46 -4.24
C ASN A 59 11.15 -5.26 -3.28
N PRO A 60 11.59 -4.04 -3.64
CA PRO A 60 11.49 -2.89 -2.74
C PRO A 60 10.03 -2.46 -2.50
N HIS A 61 9.14 -2.69 -3.45
CA HIS A 61 7.71 -2.41 -3.29
C HIS A 61 7.03 -3.35 -2.29
N GLY A 62 7.35 -4.64 -2.31
CA GLY A 62 6.83 -5.58 -1.32
C GLY A 62 7.30 -5.25 0.10
N LEU A 63 8.55 -4.80 0.27
CA LEU A 63 9.04 -4.32 1.56
C LEU A 63 8.25 -3.09 2.05
N ALA A 64 7.96 -2.14 1.15
CA ALA A 64 7.12 -1.00 1.49
C ALA A 64 5.70 -1.43 1.86
N ASP A 65 5.12 -2.42 1.16
CA ASP A 65 3.79 -2.96 1.49
C ASP A 65 3.74 -3.64 2.85
N THR A 66 4.78 -4.41 3.20
CA THR A 66 4.94 -4.98 4.55
C THR A 66 5.00 -3.89 5.61
N LEU A 67 5.82 -2.84 5.40
CA LEU A 67 5.91 -1.71 6.33
C LEU A 67 4.56 -1.01 6.53
N ILE A 68 3.81 -0.82 5.43
CA ILE A 68 2.50 -0.18 5.47
C ILE A 68 1.50 -1.06 6.23
N ALA A 69 1.36 -2.34 5.87
CA ALA A 69 0.36 -3.22 6.44
C ALA A 69 0.65 -3.59 7.91
N GLU A 70 1.87 -4.05 8.18
CA GLU A 70 2.22 -4.69 9.45
C GLU A 70 2.67 -3.71 10.53
N HIS A 71 3.01 -2.47 10.14
CA HIS A 71 3.45 -1.45 11.08
C HIS A 71 2.60 -0.18 11.02
N ALA A 72 2.52 0.49 9.87
CA ALA A 72 1.82 1.77 9.80
C ALA A 72 0.32 1.62 10.08
N LEU A 73 -0.40 0.83 9.27
CA LEU A 73 -1.84 0.63 9.42
C LEU A 73 -2.18 -0.18 10.68
N ALA A 74 -1.39 -1.20 11.02
CA ALA A 74 -1.58 -1.97 12.23
C ALA A 74 -1.48 -1.14 13.53
N SER A 75 -0.76 -0.01 13.50
CA SER A 75 -0.65 0.90 14.65
C SER A 75 -1.83 1.85 14.82
N ILE A 76 -2.70 1.96 13.81
CA ILE A 76 -3.87 2.84 13.86
C ILE A 76 -4.95 2.15 14.70
N ASN A 77 -5.27 2.76 15.84
CA ASN A 77 -6.36 2.28 16.69
C ASN A 77 -7.69 2.72 16.05
N THR A 78 -8.38 1.80 15.39
CA THR A 78 -9.75 2.02 14.94
C THR A 78 -10.66 2.13 16.16
N ARG A 79 -11.31 3.28 16.32
CA ARG A 79 -12.28 3.53 17.39
C ARG A 79 -13.61 2.83 17.11
#